data_AF-A0A1G3M3W0-F1
#
_entry.id   AF-A0A1G3M3W0-F1
#
_cell.length_a   1.000
_cell.length_b   1.000
_cell.length_c   1.000
_cell.angle_alpha   90.00
_cell.angle_beta   90.00
_cell.angle_gamma   90.00
#
_symmetry.space_group_name_H-M   'P 1'
#
loop_
_entity.id
_entity.type
_entity.pdbx_description
1 polymer ?
#
loop_
_entity_poly.entity_id
_entity_poly.type
_entity_poly.pdbx_seq_one_letter_code
_entity_poly.pdbx_strand_id
1 'polypeptide(L)'
;MGAASGSASGAAEGNEDAALGSIATEYLLTGRLPEAEKGLRAFLAVPRPEAAAARARFYLGQVYYLQGKLQPAVLELLLARPRYYAAVEPWLENCLQRLSGS
;
A
#
# COMPACT_ATOMS: atom_id res chain seq x y z
N MET A 1 -17.93 -31.83 22.49
CA MET A 1 -18.12 -30.39 22.26
C MET A 1 -16.76 -29.71 22.34
N GLY A 2 -16.19 -29.32 21.21
CA GLY A 2 -14.94 -28.57 21.13
C GLY A 2 -15.07 -27.65 19.91
N ALA A 3 -15.09 -26.35 20.16
CA ALA A 3 -15.47 -25.32 19.19
C ALA A 3 -14.44 -25.22 18.05
N ALA A 4 -14.93 -25.21 16.82
CA ALA A 4 -14.18 -24.85 15.62
C ALA A 4 -13.97 -23.33 15.61
N SER A 5 -12.80 -22.88 16.05
CA SER A 5 -12.37 -21.49 15.96
C SER A 5 -11.13 -21.41 15.08
N GLY A 6 -11.31 -21.43 13.76
CA GLY A 6 -10.17 -21.41 12.83
C GLY A 6 -10.40 -20.87 11.42
N SER A 7 -11.61 -20.43 11.05
CA SER A 7 -11.92 -20.19 9.62
C SER A 7 -12.24 -18.73 9.26
N ALA A 8 -12.20 -17.79 10.20
CA ALA A 8 -12.55 -16.39 9.93
C ALA A 8 -11.39 -15.53 9.38
N SER A 9 -10.13 -15.80 9.79
CA SER A 9 -8.96 -14.97 9.41
C SER A 9 -8.63 -15.08 7.92
N GLY A 10 -8.61 -16.30 7.37
CA GLY A 10 -8.23 -16.53 5.96
C GLY A 10 -9.25 -15.99 4.94
N ALA A 11 -10.53 -15.90 5.31
CA ALA A 11 -11.56 -15.33 4.44
C ALA A 11 -11.53 -13.80 4.42
N ALA A 12 -11.20 -13.17 5.55
CA ALA A 12 -10.99 -11.72 5.65
C ALA A 12 -9.72 -11.30 4.90
N GLU A 13 -8.62 -12.04 5.08
CA GLU A 13 -7.36 -11.84 4.36
C GLU A 13 -7.55 -11.97 2.84
N GLY A 14 -8.27 -13.00 2.37
CA GLY A 14 -8.56 -13.17 0.94
C GLY A 14 -9.45 -12.08 0.34
N ASN A 15 -10.38 -11.53 1.11
CA ASN A 15 -11.26 -10.44 0.67
C ASN A 15 -10.54 -9.07 0.67
N GLU A 16 -9.68 -8.83 1.68
CA GLU A 16 -8.83 -7.64 1.73
C GLU A 16 -7.76 -7.66 0.62
N ASP A 17 -7.20 -8.83 0.31
CA ASP A 17 -6.25 -9.01 -0.78
C ASP A 17 -6.87 -8.79 -2.17
N ALA A 18 -8.13 -9.20 -2.35
CA ALA A 18 -8.89 -8.91 -3.58
C ALA A 18 -9.17 -7.41 -3.72
N ALA A 19 -9.62 -6.75 -2.65
CA ALA A 19 -9.87 -5.31 -2.65
C ALA A 19 -8.61 -4.50 -2.96
N LEU A 20 -7.48 -4.85 -2.34
CA LEU A 20 -6.18 -4.20 -2.59
C LEU A 20 -5.63 -4.50 -3.99
N GLY A 21 -5.88 -5.70 -4.51
CA GLY A 21 -5.58 -6.07 -5.90
C GLY A 21 -6.34 -5.21 -6.91
N SER A 22 -7.66 -5.07 -6.76
CA SER A 22 -8.49 -4.23 -7.63
C SER A 22 -8.06 -2.77 -7.60
N ILE A 23 -7.80 -2.24 -6.40
CA ILE A 23 -7.24 -0.90 -6.15
C ILE A 23 -5.94 -0.72 -6.94
N ALA A 24 -4.94 -1.59 -6.78
CA ALA A 24 -3.66 -1.48 -7.47
C ALA A 24 -3.77 -1.61 -9.00
N THR A 25 -4.60 -2.54 -9.50
CA THR A 25 -4.83 -2.75 -10.94
C THR A 25 -5.54 -1.55 -11.56
N GLU A 26 -6.54 -1.00 -10.89
CA GLU A 26 -7.28 0.16 -11.37
C GLU A 26 -6.39 1.40 -11.44
N TYR A 27 -5.45 1.57 -10.50
CA TYR A 27 -4.53 2.71 -10.47
C TYR A 27 -3.46 2.66 -11.55
N LEU A 28 -2.86 1.49 -11.78
CA LEU A 28 -1.82 1.34 -12.81
C LEU A 28 -2.40 1.38 -14.23
N LEU A 29 -3.65 0.95 -14.42
CA LEU A 29 -4.26 0.86 -15.74
C LEU A 29 -5.06 2.12 -16.14
N THR A 30 -5.65 2.85 -15.20
CA THR A 30 -6.53 3.98 -15.53
C THR A 30 -5.94 5.37 -15.27
N GLY A 31 -4.76 5.46 -14.63
CA GLY A 31 -4.09 6.74 -14.37
C GLY A 31 -4.80 7.66 -13.36
N ARG A 32 -5.83 7.15 -12.66
CA ARG A 32 -6.64 7.89 -11.67
C ARG A 32 -5.94 8.02 -10.30
N LEU A 33 -4.78 8.68 -10.30
CA LEU A 33 -3.92 8.80 -9.12
C LEU A 33 -4.57 9.55 -7.93
N PRO A 34 -5.37 10.62 -8.11
CA PRO A 34 -6.02 11.30 -6.99
C PRO A 34 -7.08 10.43 -6.29
N GLU A 35 -7.88 9.70 -7.06
CA GLU A 35 -8.88 8.76 -6.55
C GLU A 35 -8.18 7.62 -5.79
N ALA A 36 -7.02 7.20 -6.30
CA ALA A 36 -6.20 6.19 -5.69
C ALA A 36 -5.72 6.54 -4.28
N GLU A 37 -5.16 7.74 -4.17
CA GLU A 37 -4.73 8.32 -2.90
C GLU A 37 -5.89 8.38 -1.93
N LYS A 38 -7.06 8.86 -2.37
CA LYS A 38 -8.25 8.96 -1.52
C LYS A 38 -8.70 7.59 -1.01
N GLY A 39 -8.77 6.58 -1.87
CA GLY A 39 -9.19 5.22 -1.51
C GLY A 39 -8.23 4.55 -0.52
N LEU A 40 -6.92 4.64 -0.79
CA LEU A 40 -5.90 4.05 0.07
C LEU A 40 -5.82 4.73 1.44
N ARG A 41 -5.94 6.06 1.49
CA ARG A 41 -5.99 6.80 2.76
C ARG A 41 -7.24 6.45 3.57
N ALA A 42 -8.40 6.32 2.92
CA ALA A 42 -9.62 5.88 3.59
C ALA A 42 -9.48 4.44 4.12
N PHE A 43 -8.82 3.55 3.38
CA PHE A 43 -8.54 2.18 3.83
C PHE A 43 -7.68 2.15 5.10
N LEU A 44 -6.64 2.99 5.17
CA LEU A 44 -5.72 3.13 6.29
C LEU A 44 -6.27 3.94 7.48
N ALA A 45 -7.40 4.62 7.31
CA ALA A 45 -8.00 5.46 8.37
C ALA A 45 -8.66 4.66 9.50
N VAL A 46 -8.85 3.35 9.32
CA VAL A 46 -9.39 2.43 10.32
C VAL A 46 -8.34 1.36 10.67
N PRO A 47 -8.39 0.74 11.86
CA PRO A 47 -7.47 -0.34 12.22
C PRO A 47 -7.51 -1.48 11.20
N ARG A 48 -6.33 -1.93 10.76
CA ARG A 48 -6.15 -3.02 9.80
C ARG A 48 -5.15 -4.04 10.31
N PRO A 49 -5.25 -5.30 9.87
CA PRO A 49 -4.15 -6.25 10.01
C PRO A 49 -2.85 -5.67 9.45
N GLU A 50 -1.73 -5.98 10.09
CA GLU A 50 -0.42 -5.43 9.71
C GLU A 50 -0.08 -5.69 8.24
N ALA A 51 -0.39 -6.88 7.73
CA ALA A 51 -0.16 -7.26 6.35
C ALA A 51 -0.93 -6.37 5.36
N ALA A 52 -2.23 -6.16 5.59
CA ALA A 52 -3.08 -5.34 4.75
C ALA A 52 -2.66 -3.86 4.82
N ALA A 53 -2.31 -3.36 6.01
CA ALA A 53 -1.79 -2.00 6.18
C ALA A 53 -0.47 -1.80 5.42
N ALA A 54 0.50 -2.71 5.56
CA ALA A 54 1.78 -2.62 4.86
C ALA A 54 1.60 -2.61 3.34
N ARG A 55 0.68 -3.42 2.81
CA ARG A 55 0.37 -3.46 1.37
C ARG A 55 -0.27 -2.17 0.88
N ALA A 56 -1.25 -1.64 1.62
CA ALA A 56 -1.88 -0.37 1.29
C ALA A 56 -0.88 0.80 1.32
N ARG A 57 0.04 0.82 2.29
CA ARG A 57 1.12 1.81 2.36
C ARG A 57 2.10 1.69 1.20
N PHE A 58 2.44 0.47 0.77
CA PHE A 58 3.26 0.26 -0.42
C PHE A 58 2.60 0.90 -1.66
N TYR A 59 1.32 0.64 -1.89
CA TYR A 59 0.59 1.25 -3.01
C TYR A 59 0.45 2.76 -2.87
N LEU A 60 0.23 3.27 -1.65
CA LEU A 60 0.13 4.71 -1.41
C LEU A 60 1.46 5.41 -1.69
N GLY A 61 2.58 4.79 -1.33
CA GLY A 61 3.92 5.25 -1.67
C GLY A 61 4.14 5.36 -3.18
N GLN A 62 3.71 4.35 -3.96
CA GLN A 62 3.77 4.37 -5.42
C GLN A 62 2.89 5.49 -6.01
N VAL A 63 1.67 5.65 -5.52
CA VAL A 63 0.76 6.72 -5.96
C VAL A 63 1.37 8.10 -5.71
N TYR A 64 1.95 8.32 -4.53
CA TYR A 64 2.63 9.57 -4.23
C TYR A 64 3.84 9.80 -5.12
N TYR A 65 4.65 8.78 -5.39
CA TYR A 65 5.78 8.89 -6.30
C TYR A 65 5.36 9.32 -7.71
N LEU A 66 4.31 8.69 -8.26
CA LEU A 66 3.78 8.98 -9.58
C LEU A 66 3.18 10.39 -9.69
N GLN A 67 2.62 10.90 -8.60
CA GLN A 67 2.16 12.30 -8.50
C GLN A 67 3.31 13.30 -8.26
N GLY A 68 4.55 12.84 -8.09
CA GLY A 68 5.70 13.70 -7.76
C GLY A 68 5.75 14.15 -6.30
N LYS A 69 4.87 13.63 -5.44
CA LYS A 69 4.85 13.90 -3.99
C LYS A 69 5.90 13.02 -3.29
N LEU A 70 7.18 13.33 -3.47
CA LEU A 70 8.29 12.44 -3.07
C LEU A 70 8.42 12.25 -1.55
N GLN A 71 8.25 13.31 -0.77
CA GLN A 71 8.34 13.23 0.70
C GLN A 71 7.32 12.26 1.32
N PRO A 72 6.01 12.36 1.02
CA PRO A 72 5.06 11.38 1.53
C PRO A 72 5.25 9.99 0.91
N ALA A 73 5.75 9.89 -0.33
CA ALA A 73 6.11 8.60 -0.92
C ALA A 73 7.16 7.86 -0.07
N VAL A 74 8.25 8.54 0.33
CA VAL A 74 9.30 7.97 1.19
C VAL A 74 8.72 7.44 2.50
N LEU A 75 7.89 8.23 3.17
CA LEU A 75 7.30 7.84 4.46
C LEU A 75 6.47 6.56 4.34
N GLU A 76 5.57 6.48 3.36
CA GLU A 76 4.71 5.30 3.17
C GLU A 76 5.52 4.05 2.77
N LEU A 77 6.55 4.24 1.94
CA LEU A 77 7.47 3.17 1.54
C LEU A 77 8.27 2.63 2.73
N LEU A 78 8.80 3.51 3.60
CA LEU A 78 9.51 3.09 4.81
C LEU A 78 8.59 2.31 5.76
N LEU A 79 7.33 2.71 5.89
CA LEU A 79 6.34 1.99 6.72
C LEU A 79 5.92 0.64 6.13
N ALA A 80 6.03 0.45 4.81
CA ALA A 80 5.78 -0.84 4.14
C ALA A 80 7.01 -1.75 4.11
N ARG A 81 8.22 -1.18 4.24
CA ARG A 81 9.52 -1.85 4.10
C ARG A 81 9.70 -3.12 4.94
N PRO A 82 9.26 -3.21 6.22
CA PRO A 82 9.45 -4.43 7.01
C PRO A 82 8.84 -5.69 6.39
N ARG A 83 7.78 -5.53 5.58
CA ARG A 83 7.08 -6.64 4.92
C ARG A 83 7.32 -6.71 3.40
N TYR A 84 7.65 -5.59 2.77
CA TYR A 84 7.79 -5.47 1.32
C TYR A 84 9.19 -5.01 0.88
N TYR A 85 10.24 -5.29 1.65
CA TYR A 85 11.61 -4.82 1.43
C TYR A 85 12.02 -4.80 -0.05
N ALA A 86 12.11 -5.96 -0.71
CA ALA A 86 12.60 -6.07 -2.08
C ALA A 86 11.75 -5.27 -3.10
N ALA A 87 10.45 -5.13 -2.85
CA ALA A 87 9.54 -4.39 -3.71
C ALA A 87 9.60 -2.87 -3.46
N VAL A 88 9.90 -2.46 -2.22
CA VAL A 88 10.00 -1.05 -1.80
C VAL A 88 11.29 -0.40 -2.27
N GLU A 89 12.43 -1.09 -2.16
CA GLU A 89 13.77 -0.49 -2.35
C GLU A 89 13.91 0.31 -3.66
N PRO A 90 13.47 -0.20 -4.85
CA PRO A 90 13.63 0.56 -6.09
C PRO A 90 12.87 1.90 -6.05
N TRP A 91 11.67 1.93 -5.47
CA TRP A 91 10.87 3.16 -5.36
C TRP A 91 11.48 4.13 -4.36
N LEU A 92 11.95 3.61 -3.22
CA LEU A 92 12.55 4.42 -2.18
C LEU A 92 13.83 5.09 -2.68
N GLU A 93 14.71 4.35 -3.35
CA GLU A 93 15.92 4.88 -3.96
C GLU A 93 15.62 5.99 -4.97
N ASN A 94 14.66 5.75 -5.88
CA ASN A 94 14.24 6.75 -6.86
C ASN A 94 13.65 8.01 -6.20
N CYS A 95 12.91 7.86 -5.10
CA CYS A 95 12.42 9.02 -4.34
C CYS A 95 13.59 9.84 -3.78
N LEU A 96 14.54 9.18 -3.13
CA LEU A 96 15.68 9.82 -2.49
C LEU A 96 16.59 10.51 -3.51
N GLN A 97 16.88 9.84 -4.63
CA GLN A 97 17.68 10.42 -5.72
C GLN A 97 17.05 11.70 -6.27
N ARG A 98 15.73 11.69 -6.52
CA ARG A 98 15.02 12.87 -7.02
C ARG A 98 14.94 14.00 -5.99
N LEU A 99 14.88 13.67 -4.69
CA LEU A 99 14.94 14.66 -3.60
C LEU A 99 16.34 15.27 -3.43
N SER A 100 17.40 14.50 -3.64
CA SER A 100 18.79 15.00 -3.56
C SER A 100 19.21 15.84 -4.77
N GLY A 101 18.49 15.73 -5.88
CA GLY A 101 18.77 16.42 -7.14
C GLY A 101 17.96 17.70 -7.37
N SER A 102 17.16 18.14 -6.39
CA SER A 102 16.38 19.40 -6.43
C SER A 102 17.01 20.48 -5.57
#